data_AF-A0A7W0SCF9-F1
#
_entry.id   AF-A0A7W0SCF9-F1
#
_cell.length_a   1.000
_cell.length_b   1.000
_cell.length_c   1.000
_cell.angle_alpha   90.00
_cell.angle_beta   90.00
_cell.angle_gamma   90.00
#
_symmetry.space_group_name_H-M   'P 1'
#
loop_
_entity.id
_entity.type
_entity.pdbx_description
1 polymer ?
#
loop_
_entity_poly.entity_id
_entity_poly.type
_entity_poly.pdbx_seq_one_letter_code
_entity_poly.pdbx_strand_id
1 'polypeptide(L)'
;MRKYDDEFKREAVRKVLDGQSVASVARELGVSTAQLHAWKKQKLEVATDVEREMIELKRRLREVEMERDILKKAALIFGRHG
;
A
#
# COMPACT_ATOMS: atom_id res chain seq x y z
N MET A 1 -13.10 16.38 -20.01
CA MET A 1 -12.24 16.09 -18.84
C MET A 1 -10.91 15.57 -19.36
N ARG A 2 -9.80 16.28 -19.14
CA ARG A 2 -8.46 15.85 -19.59
C ARG A 2 -8.07 14.63 -18.74
N LYS A 3 -8.00 13.44 -19.34
CA LYS A 3 -7.51 12.24 -18.66
C LYS A 3 -5.99 12.28 -18.70
N TYR A 4 -5.36 12.49 -17.55
CA TYR A 4 -3.93 12.23 -17.40
C TYR A 4 -3.72 10.73 -17.21
N ASP A 5 -2.71 10.18 -17.87
CA ASP A 5 -2.29 8.82 -17.61
C ASP A 5 -1.76 8.69 -16.17
N ASP A 6 -1.72 7.46 -15.67
CA ASP A 6 -1.34 7.22 -14.28
C ASP A 6 0.16 7.39 -14.03
N GLU A 7 0.99 7.32 -15.07
CA GLU A 7 2.43 7.56 -14.97
C GLU A 7 2.71 9.04 -14.72
N PHE A 8 2.06 9.92 -15.46
CA PHE A 8 2.09 11.36 -15.32
C PHE A 8 1.65 11.80 -13.92
N LYS A 9 0.53 11.25 -13.41
CA LYS A 9 0.08 11.55 -12.03
C LYS A 9 1.10 11.10 -11.00
N ARG A 10 1.69 9.91 -11.18
CA ARG A 10 2.72 9.39 -10.27
C ARG A 10 3.96 10.28 -10.26
N GLU A 11 4.43 10.70 -11.42
CA GLU A 11 5.59 11.59 -11.52
C GLU A 11 5.32 12.96 -10.88
N ALA A 12 4.15 13.54 -11.15
CA ALA A 12 3.74 14.81 -10.56
C ALA A 12 3.68 14.75 -9.03
N VAL A 13 3.08 13.69 -8.48
CA VAL A 13 3.02 13.48 -7.02
C VAL A 13 4.41 13.20 -6.44
N ARG A 14 5.26 12.43 -7.13
CA ARG A 14 6.64 12.14 -6.71
C ARG A 14 7.44 13.42 -6.52
N LYS A 15 7.44 14.32 -7.53
CA LYS A 15 8.13 15.62 -7.44
C LYS A 15 7.74 16.42 -6.19
N VAL A 16 6.45 16.42 -5.85
CA VAL A 16 5.94 17.08 -4.64
C VAL A 16 6.36 16.38 -3.34
N LEU A 17 6.39 15.05 -3.33
CA LEU A 17 6.85 14.27 -2.18
C LEU A 17 8.37 14.41 -1.95
N ASP A 18 9.14 14.61 -3.02
CA ASP A 18 10.58 14.86 -2.98
C ASP A 18 10.93 16.30 -2.53
N GLY A 19 9.92 17.10 -2.20
CA GLY A 19 10.08 18.42 -1.57
C GLY A 19 9.85 19.61 -2.50
N GLN A 20 9.52 19.40 -3.78
CA GLN A 20 9.14 20.51 -4.66
C GLN A 20 7.78 21.10 -4.27
N SER A 21 7.62 22.42 -4.42
CA SER A 21 6.35 23.06 -4.09
C SER A 21 5.26 22.69 -5.09
N VAL A 22 4.04 22.49 -4.60
CA VAL A 22 2.85 22.17 -5.43
C VAL A 22 2.65 23.24 -6.52
N ALA A 23 2.87 24.52 -6.20
CA ALA A 23 2.73 25.61 -7.15
C ALA A 23 3.78 25.55 -8.29
N SER A 24 5.02 25.15 -7.98
CA SER A 24 6.07 25.00 -8.98
C SER A 24 5.75 23.85 -9.93
N VAL A 25 5.43 22.68 -9.36
CA VAL A 25 5.12 21.47 -10.14
C VAL A 25 3.86 21.66 -10.98
N ALA A 26 2.83 22.32 -10.43
CA ALA A 26 1.60 22.63 -11.17
C ALA A 26 1.87 23.51 -12.40
N ARG A 27 2.72 24.54 -12.25
CA ARG A 27 3.12 25.42 -13.35
C ARG A 27 3.95 24.70 -14.40
N GLU A 28 4.93 23.90 -13.97
CA GLU A 28 5.80 23.11 -14.85
C GLU A 28 4.99 22.13 -15.71
N LEU A 29 4.02 21.45 -15.09
CA LEU A 29 3.24 20.40 -15.74
C LEU A 29 1.94 20.89 -16.39
N GLY A 30 1.63 22.19 -16.29
CA GLY A 30 0.41 22.78 -16.86
C GLY A 30 -0.90 22.26 -16.23
N VAL A 31 -0.87 21.87 -14.95
CA VAL A 31 -2.02 21.35 -14.21
C VAL A 31 -2.44 22.32 -13.11
N SER A 32 -3.66 22.17 -12.57
CA SER A 32 -4.06 22.98 -11.42
C SER A 32 -3.44 22.43 -10.13
N THR A 33 -3.13 23.33 -9.19
CA THR A 33 -2.67 22.95 -7.84
C THR A 33 -3.69 22.06 -7.12
N ALA A 34 -4.99 22.29 -7.34
CA ALA A 34 -6.07 21.48 -6.79
C ALA A 34 -6.02 20.03 -7.27
N GLN A 35 -5.74 19.79 -8.56
CA GLN A 35 -5.57 18.44 -9.10
C GLN A 35 -4.36 17.74 -8.46
N LEU A 36 -3.27 18.47 -8.30
CA LEU A 36 -2.04 17.93 -7.71
C LEU A 36 -2.21 17.57 -6.23
N HIS A 37 -2.95 18.39 -5.47
CA HIS A 37 -3.35 18.07 -4.10
C HIS A 37 -4.25 16.83 -4.03
N ALA A 38 -5.22 16.70 -4.94
CA ALA A 38 -6.11 15.54 -4.99
C ALA A 38 -5.32 14.24 -5.27
N TRP A 39 -4.40 14.25 -6.24
CA TRP A 39 -3.56 13.08 -6.54
C TRP A 39 -2.62 12.73 -5.39
N LYS A 40 -2.02 13.74 -4.73
CA LYS A 40 -1.20 13.50 -3.54
C LYS A 40 -2.02 12.85 -2.42
N LYS A 41 -3.21 13.37 -2.15
CA LYS A 41 -4.12 12.81 -1.13
C LYS A 41 -4.48 11.36 -1.45
N GLN A 42 -4.91 11.09 -2.68
CA GLN A 42 -5.26 9.74 -3.13
C GLN A 42 -4.08 8.77 -2.98
N LYS A 43 -2.85 9.20 -3.30
CA LYS A 43 -1.66 8.36 -3.15
C LYS A 43 -1.36 8.00 -1.69
N LEU A 44 -1.54 8.95 -0.76
CA LEU A 44 -1.32 8.74 0.66
C LEU A 44 -2.41 7.85 1.29
N GLU A 45 -3.67 8.02 0.87
CA GLU A 45 -4.77 7.15 1.32
C GLU A 45 -4.53 5.71 0.88
N VAL A 46 -4.20 5.47 -0.40
CA VAL A 46 -3.86 4.13 -0.89
C VAL A 46 -2.67 3.53 -0.14
N ALA A 47 -1.63 4.31 0.14
CA ALA A 47 -0.48 3.82 0.90
C ALA A 47 -0.88 3.39 2.32
N THR A 48 -1.78 4.13 2.97
CA THR A 48 -2.29 3.82 4.30
C THR A 48 -3.13 2.54 4.30
N ASP A 49 -3.99 2.36 3.30
CA ASP A 49 -4.84 1.18 3.20
C ASP A 49 -4.00 -0.08 2.93
N VAL A 50 -3.01 0.00 2.04
CA VAL A 50 -2.06 -1.11 1.79
C VAL A 50 -1.29 -1.48 3.06
N GLU A 51 -0.86 -0.51 3.86
CA GLU A 51 -0.17 -0.78 5.13
C GLU A 51 -1.08 -1.52 6.13
N ARG A 52 -2.35 -1.11 6.23
CA ARG A 52 -3.34 -1.79 7.08
C ARG A 52 -3.58 -3.23 6.65
N GLU A 53 -3.81 -3.45 5.35
CA GLU A 53 -3.99 -4.79 4.80
C GLU A 53 -2.76 -5.66 5.02
N MET A 54 -1.55 -5.12 4.84
CA MET A 54 -0.31 -5.85 5.12
C MET A 54 -0.23 -6.30 6.59
N ILE A 55 -0.62 -5.44 7.54
CA ILE A 55 -0.63 -5.78 8.97
C ILE A 55 -1.63 -6.91 9.24
N GLU A 56 -2.84 -6.83 8.68
CA GLU A 56 -3.89 -7.84 8.83
C GLU A 56 -3.46 -9.19 8.24
N LEU A 57 -2.92 -9.20 7.02
CA LEU A 57 -2.43 -10.40 6.37
C LEU A 57 -1.29 -11.05 7.14
N LYS A 58 -0.34 -10.27 7.67
CA LYS A 58 0.74 -10.79 8.53
C LYS A 58 0.19 -11.40 9.82
N ARG A 59 -0.87 -10.84 10.40
CA ARG A 59 -1.54 -11.42 11.56
C ARG A 59 -2.18 -12.75 11.20
N ARG A 60 -2.95 -12.79 10.10
CA ARG A 60 -3.63 -14.01 9.65
C ARG A 60 -2.65 -15.13 9.30
N LEU A 61 -1.53 -14.78 8.68
CA LEU A 61 -0.47 -15.73 8.37
C LEU A 61 0.07 -16.39 9.64
N ARG A 62 0.38 -15.61 10.68
CA ARG A 62 0.85 -16.15 11.98
C ARG A 62 -0.18 -17.08 12.63
N GLU A 63 -1.46 -16.72 12.59
CA GLU A 63 -2.55 -17.57 13.13
C GLU A 63 -2.58 -18.92 12.41
N VAL A 64 -2.58 -18.92 11.08
CA VAL A 64 -2.59 -20.15 10.26
C VAL A 64 -1.33 -20.98 10.45
N GLU A 65 -0.17 -20.36 10.55
CA GLU A 65 1.10 -21.07 10.83
C GLU A 65 1.08 -21.76 12.19
N MET A 66 0.55 -21.09 13.22
CA MET A 66 0.41 -21.66 14.55
C MET A 66 -0.56 -22.84 14.56
N GLU A 67 -1.72 -22.71 13.93
CA GLU A 67 -2.70 -23.81 13.79
C GLU A 67 -2.06 -25.01 13.10
N ARG A 68 -1.36 -24.79 11.99
CA ARG A 68 -0.63 -25.84 11.27
C ARG A 68 0.40 -26.52 12.17
N ASP A 69 1.16 -25.76 12.95
CA ASP A 69 2.21 -26.32 13.80
C ASP A 69 1.65 -27.11 14.99
N ILE A 70 0.51 -26.69 15.55
CA ILE A 70 -0.25 -27.47 16.54
C ILE A 70 -0.71 -28.79 15.93
N LEU A 71 -1.31 -28.77 14.73
CA LEU A 71 -1.77 -29.98 14.05
C LEU A 71 -0.62 -30.93 13.72
N LYS A 72 0.53 -30.41 13.29
CA LYS A 72 1.74 -31.23 13.07
C LYS A 72 2.22 -31.89 14.35
N LYS A 73 2.27 -31.16 15.46
CA LYS A 73 2.65 -31.72 16.77
C LYS A 73 1.67 -32.81 17.21
N ALA A 74 0.36 -32.57 17.06
CA ALA A 74 -0.66 -33.56 17.38
C ALA A 74 -0.49 -34.83 16.53
N ALA A 75 -0.33 -34.71 15.21
CA ALA A 75 -0.12 -35.84 14.32
C ALA A 75 1.12 -36.68 14.70
N LEU A 76 2.22 -36.03 15.10
CA LEU A 76 3.43 -36.73 15.58
C LEU A 76 3.19 -37.51 16.88
N ILE A 77 2.38 -36.98 17.79
CA ILE A 77 2.03 -37.66 19.05
C ILE A 77 1.16 -38.87 18.74
N PHE A 78 0.09 -38.70 17.95
CA PHE A 78 -0.83 -39.79 17.61
C PHE A 78 -0.16 -40.88 16.76
N GLY A 79 0.77 -40.54 15.87
CA GLY A 79 1.51 -41.51 15.05
C GLY A 79 2.58 -42.31 15.80
N ARG A 80 2.95 -41.94 17.04
CA ARG A 80 3.89 -42.70 17.90
C ARG A 80 3.19 -43.64 18.89
N HIS A 81 1.88 -43.51 19.05
CA HIS A 81 1.07 -44.33 19.97
C HIS A 81 0.13 -45.31 19.24
N GLY A 82 0.32 -45.50 17.94
CA GLY A 82 -0.38 -46.49 17.11
C GLY A 82 0.56 -47.50 16.50
#